data_AF-A0A7X5C9Z1-F1
#
_entry.id   AF-A0A7X5C9Z1-F1
#
_cell.length_a   1.000
_cell.length_b   1.000
_cell.length_c   1.000
_cell.angle_alpha   90.00
_cell.angle_beta   90.00
_cell.angle_gamma   90.00
#
_symmetry.space_group_name_H-M   'P 1'
#
loop_
_entity.id
_entity.type
_entity.pdbx_description
1 polymer ?
#
loop_
_entity_poly.entity_id
_entity_poly.type
_entity_poly.pdbx_seq_one_letter_code
_entity_poly.pdbx_strand_id
1 'polypeptide(L)'
;MAKSSLILGSTIKTKTSNTLKSTNLFDSLSGQLERLKILPVSMIGYFGDVIFETNDQRICTFNNMKRTISANYSEHKRYTKKSQREFDGPKNQTVSFKMKFVAGHGVKPWDMVHEITLCCEQGKVCPFVIGGHKVGGGKWTIDSIDEDYREVWNRGELVSVEISVTATEYY
;
A
#
# COMPACT_ATOMS: atom_id res chain seq x y z
N MET A 1 83.21 34.77 24.96
CA MET A 1 83.47 35.71 26.09
C MET A 1 82.27 36.65 26.21
N ALA A 2 81.74 36.80 27.43
CA ALA A 2 80.88 37.90 27.93
C ALA A 2 79.47 38.08 27.31
N LYS A 3 78.41 37.81 28.11
CA LYS A 3 77.55 38.77 28.87
C LYS A 3 76.39 39.28 27.99
N SER A 4 75.13 38.89 28.22
CA SER A 4 74.24 39.13 29.38
C SER A 4 73.93 40.62 29.65
N SER A 5 72.71 41.04 29.28
CA SER A 5 71.75 41.82 30.10
C SER A 5 70.45 42.01 29.30
N LEU A 6 69.33 41.41 29.71
CA LEU A 6 68.22 42.03 30.47
C LEU A 6 67.72 43.35 29.83
N ILE A 7 66.43 43.47 29.48
CA ILE A 7 65.40 44.01 30.38
C ILE A 7 63.96 43.73 29.85
N LEU A 8 63.06 43.42 30.80
CA LEU A 8 61.58 43.56 30.90
C LEU A 8 60.73 43.37 29.63
N GLY A 9 59.83 42.39 29.61
CA GLY A 9 58.49 42.49 30.23
C GLY A 9 57.49 42.27 29.09
N SER A 10 56.47 41.43 29.14
CA SER A 10 55.42 41.34 30.15
C SER A 10 54.66 40.02 29.99
N THR A 11 54.22 39.47 31.11
CA THR A 11 53.26 38.36 31.25
C THR A 11 52.05 38.51 30.33
N ILE A 12 51.80 37.52 29.45
CA ILE A 12 50.47 37.24 28.93
C ILE A 12 50.14 35.78 29.24
N LYS A 13 49.07 35.63 30.04
CA LYS A 13 48.49 34.38 30.50
C LYS A 13 48.09 33.51 29.31
N THR A 14 48.44 32.22 29.39
CA THR A 14 47.98 31.13 28.54
C THR A 14 46.46 31.10 28.43
N LYS A 15 45.92 31.19 27.22
CA LYS A 15 44.53 30.79 26.93
C LYS A 15 44.54 29.52 26.09
N THR A 16 44.06 28.49 26.78
CA THR A 16 43.61 27.16 26.35
C THR A 16 42.98 27.17 24.95
N SER A 17 43.40 26.21 24.12
CA SER A 17 42.81 25.94 22.82
C SER A 17 41.33 25.57 22.95
N ASN A 18 40.45 26.47 22.55
CA ASN A 18 39.04 26.13 22.34
C ASN A 18 38.89 25.52 20.94
N THR A 19 38.91 24.19 20.86
CA THR A 19 38.41 23.45 19.71
C THR A 19 36.91 23.68 19.60
N LEU A 20 36.49 24.48 18.63
CA LEU A 20 35.10 24.58 18.19
C LEU A 20 34.69 23.20 17.68
N LYS A 21 33.88 22.46 18.45
CA LYS A 21 33.20 21.28 17.95
C LYS A 21 32.32 21.74 16.80
N SER A 22 32.68 21.40 15.56
CA SER A 22 31.75 21.47 14.44
C SER A 22 30.64 20.47 14.75
N THR A 23 29.56 20.95 15.35
CA THR A 23 28.30 20.20 15.43
C THR A 23 27.86 20.00 13.99
N ASN A 24 28.06 18.79 13.47
CA ASN A 24 27.89 18.51 12.06
C ASN A 24 26.45 18.84 11.66
N LEU A 25 26.30 19.71 10.66
CA LEU A 25 25.02 19.97 10.00
C LEU A 25 24.35 18.67 9.53
N PHE A 26 25.14 17.61 9.26
CA PHE A 26 24.67 16.26 8.96
C PHE A 26 23.92 15.59 10.11
N ASP A 27 24.34 15.78 11.37
CA ASP A 27 23.67 15.20 12.55
C ASP A 27 22.35 15.93 12.87
N SER A 28 22.31 17.23 12.56
CA SER A 28 21.07 18.03 12.61
C SER A 28 20.09 17.62 11.51
N LEU A 29 20.59 17.33 10.30
CA LEU A 29 19.75 16.93 9.17
C LEU A 29 19.23 15.50 9.33
N SER A 30 20.04 14.58 9.86
CA SER A 30 19.61 13.22 10.19
C SER A 30 18.58 13.21 11.32
N GLY A 31 18.75 14.06 12.34
CA GLY A 31 17.74 14.28 13.38
C GLY A 31 16.46 14.98 12.88
N GLN A 32 16.56 15.86 11.87
CA GLN A 32 15.39 16.43 11.17
C GLN A 32 14.68 15.40 10.30
N LEU A 33 15.41 14.48 9.67
CA LEU A 33 14.87 13.34 8.94
C LEU A 33 14.18 12.32 9.87
N GLU A 34 14.64 12.14 11.11
CA GLU A 34 13.90 11.35 12.11
C GLU A 34 12.65 12.05 12.65
N ARG A 35 12.63 13.40 12.68
CA ARG A 35 11.43 14.19 13.01
C ARG A 35 10.43 14.27 11.87
N LEU A 36 10.88 14.15 10.63
CA LEU A 36 10.08 13.73 9.50
C LEU A 36 9.89 12.22 9.59
N LYS A 37 9.22 11.77 10.66
CA LYS A 37 8.38 10.57 10.56
C LYS A 37 7.40 10.89 9.46
N ILE A 38 7.81 10.53 8.24
CA ILE A 38 6.96 10.25 7.10
C ILE A 38 5.82 9.48 7.73
N LEU A 39 4.71 10.17 7.89
CA LEU A 39 3.47 9.58 8.28
C LEU A 39 3.29 8.48 7.23
N PRO A 40 3.42 7.19 7.61
CA PRO A 40 3.92 6.18 6.70
C PRO A 40 3.02 6.19 5.49
N VAL A 41 3.56 6.59 4.33
CA VAL A 41 2.89 6.42 3.06
C VAL A 41 2.98 4.93 2.79
N SER A 42 2.11 4.19 3.47
CA SER A 42 2.14 2.74 3.47
C SER A 42 1.20 2.31 2.38
N MET A 43 1.73 2.20 1.17
CA MET A 43 1.04 1.52 0.09
C MET A 43 0.76 0.08 0.56
N ILE A 44 -0.52 -0.24 0.69
CA ILE A 44 -1.00 -1.55 1.11
C ILE A 44 -0.99 -2.50 -0.09
N GLY A 45 -1.30 -1.99 -1.28
CA GLY A 45 -1.41 -2.82 -2.48
C GLY A 45 -2.11 -2.10 -3.61
N TYR A 46 -2.48 -2.83 -4.64
CA TYR A 46 -3.27 -2.30 -5.75
C TYR A 46 -4.03 -3.42 -6.46
N PHE A 47 -5.17 -3.05 -7.04
CA PHE A 47 -5.94 -3.89 -7.93
C PHE A 47 -6.25 -3.12 -9.21
N GLY A 48 -5.57 -3.50 -10.30
CA GLY A 48 -5.60 -2.71 -11.53
C GLY A 48 -5.07 -1.30 -11.27
N ASP A 49 -5.90 -0.29 -11.56
CA ASP A 49 -5.57 1.13 -11.35
C ASP A 49 -5.91 1.62 -9.93
N VAL A 50 -6.70 0.85 -9.16
CA VAL A 50 -7.08 1.24 -7.80
C VAL A 50 -5.94 0.93 -6.83
N ILE A 51 -5.29 1.97 -6.33
CA ILE A 51 -4.21 1.88 -5.35
C ILE A 51 -4.79 1.91 -3.93
N PHE A 52 -4.43 0.89 -3.15
CA PHE A 52 -4.73 0.78 -1.73
C PHE A 52 -3.59 1.38 -0.91
N GLU A 53 -3.89 2.40 -0.13
CA GLU A 53 -2.92 3.09 0.71
C GLU A 53 -3.59 3.79 1.88
N THR A 54 -2.80 4.03 2.91
CA THR A 54 -3.17 4.88 4.04
C THR A 54 -2.06 5.88 4.25
N ASN A 55 -2.35 7.16 4.06
CA ASN A 55 -1.49 8.28 4.41
C ASN A 55 -2.34 9.42 4.99
N ASP A 56 -1.73 10.55 5.37
CA ASP A 56 -2.43 11.69 5.98
C ASP A 56 -3.49 12.32 5.07
N GLN A 57 -3.26 12.26 3.77
CA GLN A 57 -4.06 12.92 2.76
C GLN A 57 -5.08 11.98 2.13
N ARG A 58 -4.77 10.69 2.01
CA ARG A 58 -5.52 9.69 1.28
C ARG A 58 -5.62 8.39 2.08
N ILE A 59 -6.85 7.97 2.36
CA ILE A 59 -7.15 6.65 2.93
C ILE A 59 -8.05 5.92 1.95
N CYS A 60 -7.49 4.89 1.31
CA CYS A 60 -8.19 4.04 0.35
C CYS A 60 -7.79 2.59 0.65
N THR A 61 -8.69 1.83 1.25
CA THR A 61 -8.41 0.45 1.66
C THR A 61 -9.53 -0.48 1.22
N PHE A 62 -9.27 -1.78 1.30
CA PHE A 62 -10.29 -2.81 1.11
C PHE A 62 -10.45 -3.64 2.39
N ASN A 63 -11.65 -4.14 2.59
CA ASN A 63 -12.03 -4.96 3.74
C ASN A 63 -12.69 -6.25 3.25
N ASN A 64 -12.80 -7.24 4.14
CA ASN A 64 -13.55 -8.48 3.92
C ASN A 64 -13.11 -9.27 2.67
N MET A 65 -11.82 -9.25 2.34
CA MET A 65 -11.30 -10.02 1.23
C MET A 65 -11.46 -11.52 1.48
N LYS A 66 -12.02 -12.24 0.51
CA LYS A 66 -12.15 -13.69 0.47
C LYS A 66 -11.62 -14.19 -0.87
N ARG A 67 -10.80 -15.23 -0.84
CA ARG A 67 -10.29 -15.89 -2.05
C ARG A 67 -10.65 -17.37 -2.01
N THR A 68 -11.30 -17.83 -3.07
CA THR A 68 -11.74 -19.22 -3.25
C THR A 68 -10.81 -19.90 -4.24
N ILE A 69 -10.19 -21.00 -3.81
CA ILE A 69 -9.31 -21.83 -4.62
C ILE A 69 -9.95 -23.21 -4.72
N SER A 70 -10.09 -23.74 -5.92
CA SER A 70 -10.70 -25.05 -6.14
C SER A 70 -10.05 -25.77 -7.33
N ALA A 71 -10.37 -27.05 -7.47
CA ALA A 71 -9.87 -27.91 -8.53
C ALA A 71 -10.97 -28.88 -9.01
N ASN A 72 -10.83 -29.36 -10.24
CA ASN A 72 -11.65 -30.40 -10.83
C ASN A 72 -11.15 -31.78 -10.42
N TYR A 73 -12.11 -32.66 -10.13
CA TYR A 73 -11.85 -34.05 -9.81
C TYR A 73 -12.93 -34.95 -10.41
N SER A 74 -12.50 -36.08 -10.96
CA SER A 74 -13.37 -37.14 -11.44
C SER A 74 -13.45 -38.28 -10.43
N GLU A 75 -14.64 -38.84 -10.22
CA GLU A 75 -14.83 -40.00 -9.33
C GLU A 75 -15.10 -41.29 -10.11
N HIS A 76 -14.27 -42.30 -9.87
CA HIS A 76 -14.40 -43.62 -10.46
C HIS A 76 -14.97 -44.59 -9.41
N LYS A 77 -16.20 -45.05 -9.65
CA LYS A 77 -16.88 -46.02 -8.79
C LYS A 77 -16.17 -47.36 -8.84
N ARG A 78 -16.03 -48.01 -7.68
CA ARG A 78 -15.44 -49.33 -7.55
C ARG A 78 -16.42 -50.24 -6.83
N TYR A 79 -16.67 -51.43 -7.38
CA TYR A 79 -17.59 -52.39 -6.76
C TYR A 79 -17.16 -52.67 -5.31
N THR A 80 -18.10 -52.49 -4.37
CA THR A 80 -17.94 -52.68 -2.92
C THR A 80 -16.74 -51.99 -2.25
N LYS A 81 -16.13 -51.00 -2.92
CA LYS A 81 -14.98 -50.23 -2.42
C LYS A 81 -15.29 -48.74 -2.46
N LYS A 82 -14.54 -47.95 -1.69
CA LYS A 82 -14.57 -46.49 -1.81
C LYS A 82 -14.19 -46.09 -3.24
N SER A 83 -14.96 -45.14 -3.79
CA SER A 83 -14.66 -44.51 -5.09
C SER A 83 -13.24 -43.96 -5.09
N GLN A 84 -12.54 -44.11 -6.21
CA GLN A 84 -11.27 -43.44 -6.43
C GLN A 84 -11.55 -42.04 -6.98
N ARG A 85 -10.80 -41.06 -6.49
CA ARG A 85 -10.90 -39.66 -6.92
C ARG A 85 -9.62 -39.30 -7.66
N GLU A 86 -9.76 -38.89 -8.91
CA GLU A 86 -8.67 -38.47 -9.79
C GLU A 86 -8.66 -36.94 -9.92
N PHE A 87 -7.48 -36.35 -10.02
CA PHE A 87 -7.31 -34.90 -10.18
C PHE A 87 -7.29 -34.55 -11.67
N ASP A 88 -8.26 -33.76 -12.10
CA ASP A 88 -8.36 -33.37 -13.52
C ASP A 88 -7.59 -32.08 -13.82
N GLY A 89 -7.50 -31.17 -12.84
CA GLY A 89 -6.81 -29.90 -13.00
C GLY A 89 -7.29 -28.81 -12.04
N PRO A 90 -6.54 -27.70 -11.92
CA PRO A 90 -6.96 -26.54 -11.12
C PRO A 90 -8.13 -25.81 -11.79
N LYS A 91 -8.97 -25.14 -10.99
CA LYS A 91 -9.96 -24.17 -11.47
C LYS A 91 -9.42 -22.75 -11.30
N ASN A 92 -9.90 -21.82 -12.11
CA ASN A 92 -9.64 -20.39 -11.91
C ASN A 92 -10.11 -19.99 -10.51
N GLN A 93 -9.27 -19.22 -9.82
CA GLN A 93 -9.62 -18.71 -8.50
C GLN A 93 -10.57 -17.53 -8.62
N THR A 94 -11.40 -17.35 -7.60
CA THR A 94 -12.28 -16.18 -7.49
C THR A 94 -11.93 -15.42 -6.22
N VAL A 95 -11.95 -14.11 -6.29
CA VAL A 95 -11.73 -13.21 -5.16
C VAL A 95 -12.90 -12.25 -5.03
N SER A 96 -13.31 -11.98 -3.80
CA SER A 96 -14.27 -10.92 -3.49
C SER A 96 -13.78 -10.08 -2.34
N PHE A 97 -14.01 -8.78 -2.41
CA PHE A 97 -13.62 -7.82 -1.38
C PHE A 97 -14.51 -6.59 -1.47
N LYS A 98 -14.43 -5.74 -0.44
CA LYS A 98 -15.18 -4.49 -0.40
C LYS A 98 -14.25 -3.30 -0.27
N MET A 99 -14.52 -2.24 -1.02
CA MET A 99 -13.84 -0.95 -0.93
C MET A 99 -14.83 0.08 -0.40
N LYS A 100 -14.32 1.05 0.36
CA LYS A 100 -15.12 2.20 0.79
C LYS A 100 -14.42 3.48 0.33
N PHE A 101 -15.08 4.26 -0.51
CA PHE A 101 -14.59 5.57 -0.93
C PHE A 101 -15.35 6.65 -0.19
N VAL A 102 -14.62 7.52 0.52
CA VAL A 102 -15.18 8.59 1.34
C VAL A 102 -14.46 9.89 1.01
N ALA A 103 -15.20 10.94 0.67
CA ALA A 103 -14.63 12.24 0.31
C ALA A 103 -13.72 12.81 1.41
N GLY A 104 -14.09 12.61 2.67
CA GLY A 104 -13.28 13.00 3.84
C GLY A 104 -11.96 12.24 4.00
N HIS A 105 -11.70 11.21 3.19
CA HIS A 105 -10.44 10.49 3.12
C HIS A 105 -9.57 10.93 1.94
N GLY A 106 -9.85 12.09 1.35
CA GLY A 106 -9.08 12.68 0.25
C GLY A 106 -9.11 11.87 -1.05
N VAL A 107 -10.12 11.00 -1.20
CA VAL A 107 -10.50 10.40 -2.48
C VAL A 107 -11.70 11.12 -3.05
N LYS A 108 -11.86 11.12 -4.38
CA LYS A 108 -13.06 11.62 -5.05
C LYS A 108 -13.97 10.44 -5.38
N PRO A 109 -15.09 10.24 -4.67
CA PRO A 109 -15.89 9.03 -4.83
C PRO A 109 -16.40 8.80 -6.26
N TRP A 110 -16.86 9.85 -6.94
CA TRP A 110 -17.33 9.76 -8.34
C TRP A 110 -16.23 9.26 -9.30
N ASP A 111 -15.02 9.82 -9.20
CA ASP A 111 -13.90 9.42 -10.06
C ASP A 111 -13.51 7.95 -9.80
N MET A 112 -13.43 7.55 -8.52
CA MET A 112 -13.08 6.19 -8.14
C MET A 112 -14.13 5.15 -8.56
N VAL A 113 -15.41 5.49 -8.46
CA VAL A 113 -16.52 4.66 -8.97
C VAL A 113 -16.36 4.50 -10.48
N HIS A 114 -16.20 5.60 -11.21
CA HIS A 114 -16.06 5.56 -12.66
C HIS A 114 -14.87 4.70 -13.12
N GLU A 115 -13.71 4.83 -12.47
CA GLU A 115 -12.54 4.01 -12.79
C GLU A 115 -12.78 2.51 -12.61
N ILE A 116 -13.42 2.11 -11.50
CA ILE A 116 -13.67 0.68 -11.26
C ILE A 116 -14.77 0.13 -12.20
N THR A 117 -15.81 0.92 -12.49
CA THR A 117 -16.85 0.57 -13.47
C THR A 117 -16.22 0.33 -14.85
N LEU A 118 -15.35 1.24 -15.31
CA LEU A 118 -14.65 1.08 -16.58
C LEU A 118 -13.76 -0.16 -16.59
N CYS A 119 -13.05 -0.47 -15.50
CA CYS A 119 -12.25 -1.68 -15.41
C CYS A 119 -13.09 -2.95 -15.60
N CYS A 120 -14.32 -2.96 -15.07
CA CYS A 120 -15.26 -4.06 -15.23
C CYS A 120 -15.85 -4.13 -16.64
N GLU A 121 -16.43 -3.03 -17.12
CA GLU A 121 -17.14 -3.01 -18.42
C GLU A 121 -16.21 -3.21 -19.61
N GLN A 122 -14.95 -2.79 -19.51
CA GLN A 122 -13.95 -3.02 -20.56
C GLN A 122 -13.28 -4.41 -20.47
N GLY A 123 -13.60 -5.21 -19.44
CA GLY A 123 -12.94 -6.48 -19.21
C GLY A 123 -11.43 -6.34 -19.00
N LYS A 124 -11.01 -5.27 -18.32
CA LYS A 124 -9.59 -4.95 -18.16
C LYS A 124 -8.90 -6.05 -17.34
N VAL A 125 -7.80 -6.56 -17.89
CA VAL A 125 -6.98 -7.58 -17.25
C VAL A 125 -5.99 -6.92 -16.27
N CYS A 126 -6.26 -7.06 -14.98
CA CYS A 126 -5.62 -6.33 -13.90
C CYS A 126 -4.69 -7.21 -13.05
N PRO A 127 -3.51 -6.71 -12.65
CA PRO A 127 -2.74 -7.30 -11.55
C PRO A 127 -3.45 -7.08 -10.20
N PHE A 128 -3.24 -8.00 -9.27
CA PHE A 128 -3.66 -7.83 -7.88
C PHE A 128 -2.48 -8.11 -6.94
N VAL A 129 -2.08 -7.09 -6.18
CA VAL A 129 -0.94 -7.15 -5.25
C VAL A 129 -1.34 -6.60 -3.90
N ILE A 130 -0.95 -7.29 -2.83
CA ILE A 130 -1.16 -6.88 -1.43
C ILE A 130 0.15 -7.08 -0.66
N GLY A 131 0.65 -6.04 0.00
CA GLY A 131 1.89 -6.08 0.79
C GLY A 131 3.11 -6.46 -0.02
N GLY A 132 3.13 -6.15 -1.32
CA GLY A 132 4.18 -6.60 -2.26
C GLY A 132 4.03 -8.05 -2.75
N HIS A 133 3.04 -8.79 -2.26
CA HIS A 133 2.75 -10.15 -2.69
C HIS A 133 1.65 -10.17 -3.75
N LYS A 134 1.91 -10.83 -4.88
CA LYS A 134 0.88 -11.09 -5.89
C LYS A 134 -0.18 -12.02 -5.33
N VAL A 135 -1.44 -11.66 -5.53
CA VAL A 135 -2.59 -12.50 -5.20
C VAL A 135 -2.86 -13.42 -6.38
N GLY A 136 -2.81 -14.73 -6.17
CA GLY A 136 -2.96 -15.71 -7.25
C GLY A 136 -1.69 -15.87 -8.10
N GLY A 137 -1.77 -16.74 -9.10
CA GLY A 137 -0.66 -17.00 -10.02
C GLY A 137 -0.69 -16.14 -11.29
N GLY A 138 -1.88 -15.64 -11.65
CA GLY A 138 -2.14 -14.96 -12.91
C GLY A 138 -2.56 -13.50 -12.74
N LYS A 139 -3.21 -12.97 -13.78
CA LYS A 139 -3.92 -11.69 -13.72
C LYS A 139 -5.39 -11.94 -13.37
N TRP A 140 -6.15 -10.88 -13.17
CA TRP A 140 -7.55 -10.93 -12.76
C TRP A 140 -8.41 -10.08 -13.68
N THR A 141 -9.66 -10.48 -13.88
CA THR A 141 -10.70 -9.64 -14.50
C THR A 141 -11.83 -9.46 -13.50
N ILE A 142 -12.46 -8.29 -13.51
CA ILE A 142 -13.64 -8.04 -12.67
C ILE A 142 -14.84 -8.65 -13.38
N ASP A 143 -15.56 -9.52 -12.69
CA ASP A 143 -16.78 -10.15 -13.21
C ASP A 143 -18.01 -9.31 -12.88
N SER A 144 -18.03 -8.73 -11.68
CA SER A 144 -19.13 -7.88 -11.23
C SER A 144 -18.70 -6.88 -10.15
N ILE A 145 -19.46 -5.79 -10.07
CA ILE A 145 -19.33 -4.73 -9.08
C ILE A 145 -20.72 -4.40 -8.55
N ASP A 146 -20.88 -4.34 -7.22
CA ASP A 146 -22.08 -3.86 -6.55
C ASP A 146 -21.77 -2.55 -5.83
N GLU A 147 -22.38 -1.45 -6.26
CA GLU A 147 -22.18 -0.10 -5.71
C GLU A 147 -23.32 0.26 -4.73
N ASP A 148 -22.97 0.60 -3.49
CA ASP A 148 -23.89 1.00 -2.43
C ASP A 148 -23.62 2.45 -2.03
N TYR A 149 -24.44 3.37 -2.57
CA TYR A 149 -24.34 4.81 -2.37
C TYR A 149 -24.85 5.17 -0.97
N ARG A 150 -23.93 5.30 -0.01
CA ARG A 150 -24.24 5.48 1.42
C ARG A 150 -24.71 6.89 1.75
N GLU A 151 -24.01 7.90 1.25
CA GLU A 151 -24.25 9.28 1.59
C GLU A 151 -24.08 10.18 0.37
N VAL A 152 -25.16 10.88 0.03
CA VAL A 152 -25.21 11.85 -1.07
C VAL A 152 -25.75 13.16 -0.49
N TRP A 153 -24.99 14.24 -0.68
CA TRP A 153 -25.35 15.57 -0.22
C TRP A 153 -26.12 16.34 -1.28
N ASN A 154 -26.47 17.58 -0.95
CA ASN A 154 -27.14 18.50 -1.87
C ASN A 154 -26.37 18.63 -3.18
N ARG A 155 -27.10 18.86 -4.27
CA ARG A 155 -26.56 18.94 -5.65
C ARG A 155 -25.98 17.63 -6.20
N GLY A 156 -26.21 16.50 -5.54
CA GLY A 156 -25.75 15.19 -6.03
C GLY A 156 -24.29 14.88 -5.70
N GLU A 157 -23.71 15.59 -4.73
CA GLU A 157 -22.34 15.35 -4.28
C GLU A 157 -22.26 14.00 -3.55
N LEU A 158 -21.52 13.05 -4.12
CA LEU A 158 -21.33 11.73 -3.52
C LEU A 158 -20.24 11.81 -2.46
N VAL A 159 -20.62 11.57 -1.20
CA VAL A 159 -19.70 11.68 -0.06
C VAL A 159 -19.15 10.34 0.34
N SER A 160 -19.96 9.29 0.33
CA SER A 160 -19.53 7.94 0.68
C SER A 160 -20.22 6.89 -0.18
N VAL A 161 -19.43 5.95 -0.70
CA VAL A 161 -19.90 4.77 -1.44
C VAL A 161 -19.12 3.55 -0.96
N GLU A 162 -19.82 2.43 -0.83
CA GLU A 162 -19.21 1.12 -0.57
C GLU A 162 -19.37 0.27 -1.83
N ILE A 163 -18.28 -0.29 -2.31
CA ILE A 163 -18.24 -1.06 -3.54
C ILE A 163 -17.82 -2.49 -3.22
N SER A 164 -18.64 -3.47 -3.56
CA SER A 164 -18.29 -4.89 -3.48
C SER A 164 -17.82 -5.36 -4.85
N VAL A 165 -16.60 -5.90 -4.91
CA VAL A 165 -15.99 -6.37 -6.16
C VAL A 165 -15.91 -7.89 -6.14
N THR A 166 -16.27 -8.52 -7.25
CA THR A 166 -16.02 -9.94 -7.52
C THR A 166 -15.17 -10.05 -8.78
N ALA A 167 -14.05 -10.77 -8.68
CA ALA A 167 -13.10 -10.94 -9.76
C ALA A 167 -12.62 -12.40 -9.86
N THR A 168 -12.29 -12.83 -11.07
CA THR A 168 -11.80 -14.18 -11.35
C THR A 168 -10.42 -14.13 -12.01
N GLU A 169 -9.59 -15.14 -11.73
CA GLU A 169 -8.29 -15.29 -12.39
C GLU A 169 -8.47 -15.42 -13.92
N TYR A 170 -7.61 -14.72 -14.65
CA TYR A 170 -7.55 -14.70 -16.10
C TYR A 170 -6.24 -15.38 -16.56
N TYR A 171 -6.41 -16.47 -17.30
CA TYR A 171 -5.34 -17.25 -17.95
C TYR A 171 -5.64 -17.43 -19.43
#